data_AF-A0A520W526-F1
#
_entry.id   AF-A0A520W526-F1
#
_cell.length_a   1.000
_cell.length_b   1.000
_cell.length_c   1.000
_cell.angle_alpha   90.00
_cell.angle_beta   90.00
_cell.angle_gamma   90.00
#
_symmetry.space_group_name_H-M   'P 1'
#
loop_
_entity.id
_entity.type
_entity.pdbx_description
1 polymer ?
#
loop_
_entity_poly.entity_id
_entity_poly.type
_entity_poly.pdbx_seq_one_letter_code
_entity_poly.pdbx_strand_id
1 'polypeptide(L)' 'MIIIDSPSLIETFIDKPLTPSDWFDVTQKKIDEFAKSTGDFQWIHVDIEKAKKEMPEGKTIAHGYFMVSLLPVL' A
#
# COMPACT_ATOMS: atom_id res chain seq x y z
N MET A 1 7.31 -11.06 13.81
CA MET A 1 8.35 -10.01 13.71
C MET A 1 9.71 -10.62 13.98
N ILE A 2 10.64 -10.54 13.03
CA ILE A 2 12.03 -10.97 13.22
C ILE A 2 12.79 -9.77 13.77
N ILE A 3 13.59 -9.99 14.82
CA ILE A 3 14.51 -8.98 15.36
C ILE A 3 15.92 -9.41 14.94
N ILE A 4 16.65 -8.49 14.30
CA ILE A 4 18.04 -8.70 13.87
C ILE A 4 18.90 -7.75 14.71
N ASP A 5 19.72 -8.30 15.60
CA ASP A 5 20.44 -7.52 16.63
C ASP A 5 21.59 -6.66 16.07
N SER A 6 22.05 -6.93 14.85
CA SER A 6 23.05 -6.10 14.16
C SER A 6 22.98 -6.23 12.64
N PRO A 7 23.41 -5.22 11.86
CA PRO A 7 23.41 -5.28 10.40
C PRO A 7 24.21 -6.47 9.82
N SER A 8 25.29 -6.90 10.48
CA SER A 8 26.11 -8.03 10.04
C SER A 8 25.37 -9.37 10.06
N LEU A 9 24.27 -9.48 10.81
CA LEU A 9 23.47 -10.70 10.89
C LEU A 9 22.45 -10.83 9.75
N ILE A 10 22.23 -9.79 8.94
CA ILE A 10 21.26 -9.81 7.82
C ILE A 10 21.58 -10.91 6.80
N GLU A 11 22.87 -11.12 6.49
CA GLU A 11 23.30 -12.16 5.54
C GLU A 11 22.85 -13.57 5.94
N THR A 12 22.69 -13.80 7.25
CA THR A 12 22.21 -15.08 7.77
C THR A 12 20.74 -15.36 7.44
N PHE A 13 20.01 -14.37 6.92
CA PHE A 13 18.60 -14.48 6.53
C PHE A 13 18.38 -14.57 5.02
N ILE A 14 19.45 -14.57 4.21
CA ILE A 14 19.36 -14.85 2.77
C ILE A 14 18.72 -16.24 2.57
N ASP A 15 17.78 -16.33 1.64
CA ASP A 15 17.00 -17.52 1.30
C ASP A 15 16.17 -18.15 2.43
N LYS A 16 16.03 -17.45 3.58
CA LYS A 16 15.14 -17.89 4.66
C LYS A 16 13.71 -17.40 4.41
N PRO A 17 12.69 -18.24 4.65
CA PRO A 17 11.31 -17.82 4.52
C PRO A 17 10.97 -16.74 5.55
N LEU A 18 10.34 -15.66 5.10
CA LEU A 18 9.74 -14.65 5.96
C LEU A 18 8.29 -15.03 6.27
N THR A 19 7.83 -14.68 7.47
CA THR A 19 6.41 -14.81 7.82
C THR A 19 5.63 -13.70 7.10
N PRO A 20 4.44 -13.99 6.54
CA PRO A 20 3.57 -12.96 6.00
C PRO A 20 3.24 -11.88 7.05
N SER A 21 3.01 -10.66 6.59
CA SER A 21 2.49 -9.57 7.40
C SER A 21 1.08 -9.89 7.91
N ASP A 22 0.63 -9.16 8.93
CA ASP A 22 -0.79 -9.05 9.19
C ASP A 22 -1.50 -8.35 8.01
N TRP A 23 -2.81 -8.55 7.91
CA TRP A 23 -3.63 -7.86 6.91
C TRP A 23 -3.61 -6.34 7.14
N PHE A 24 -3.61 -5.59 6.04
CA PHE A 24 -3.65 -4.13 6.06
C PHE A 24 -4.91 -3.60 5.37
N ASP A 25 -5.73 -2.87 6.12
CA ASP A 25 -6.94 -2.25 5.58
C ASP A 25 -6.60 -1.03 4.72
N VAL A 26 -6.85 -1.16 3.42
CA VAL A 26 -6.78 -0.07 2.45
C VAL A 26 -8.14 0.64 2.41
N THR A 27 -8.22 1.78 3.08
CA THR A 27 -9.43 2.61 3.13
C THR A 27 -9.33 3.80 2.17
N GLN A 28 -10.48 4.32 1.72
CA GLN A 28 -10.53 5.53 0.90
C GLN A 28 -9.79 6.70 1.55
N LYS A 29 -9.90 6.86 2.88
CA LYS A 29 -9.18 7.91 3.61
C LYS A 29 -7.67 7.84 3.40
N LYS A 30 -7.07 6.64 3.46
CA LYS A 30 -5.63 6.43 3.22
C LYS A 30 -5.26 6.72 1.76
N ILE A 31 -6.13 6.33 0.81
CA ILE A 31 -5.96 6.64 -0.61
C ILE A 31 -5.97 8.16 -0.84
N ASP A 32 -6.92 8.89 -0.23
CA ASP A 32 -7.01 10.35 -0.34
C ASP A 32 -5.81 11.07 0.31
N GLU A 33 -5.33 10.57 1.44
CA GLU A 33 -4.12 11.08 2.11
C GLU A 33 -2.86 10.87 1.25
N PHE A 34 -2.77 9.73 0.56
CA PHE A 34 -1.68 9.46 -0.37
C PHE A 34 -1.74 10.39 -1.60
N ALA A 35 -2.94 10.62 -2.14
CA ALA A 35 -3.16 11.61 -3.21
C ALA A 35 -2.69 13.01 -2.79
N LYS A 36 -3.03 13.45 -1.56
CA LYS A 36 -2.57 14.74 -1.02
C LYS A 36 -1.06 14.82 -0.88
N SER A 37 -0.42 13.71 -0.50
CA SER A 37 1.03 13.67 -0.25
C SER A 37 1.85 13.66 -1.54
N THR A 38 1.31 13.10 -2.62
CA THR A 38 2.01 12.91 -3.89
C THR A 38 1.56 13.86 -5.00
N GLY A 39 0.39 14.48 -4.84
CA GLY A 39 -0.24 15.30 -5.88
C GLY A 39 -0.99 14.49 -6.94
N ASP A 40 -1.11 13.17 -6.80
CA ASP A 40 -1.86 12.32 -7.73
C ASP A 40 -3.34 12.28 -7.35
N PHE A 41 -4.11 13.20 -7.97
CA PHE A 41 -5.56 13.29 -7.86
C PHE A 41 -6.29 12.67 -9.06
N GLN A 42 -5.70 11.68 -9.74
CA GLN A 42 -6.39 10.99 -10.82
C GLN A 42 -7.72 10.42 -10.31
N TRP A 43 -8.81 10.72 -11.02
CA TRP A 43 -10.18 10.51 -10.54
C TRP A 43 -10.48 9.07 -10.10
N ILE A 44 -9.81 8.08 -10.69
CA ILE A 44 -9.97 6.67 -10.34
C ILE A 44 -9.55 6.36 -8.88
N HIS A 45 -8.78 7.26 -8.25
CA HIS A 45 -8.36 7.14 -6.87
C HIS A 45 -9.26 7.90 -5.91
N VAL A 46 -9.75 9.09 -6.29
CA VAL A 46 -10.33 10.07 -5.34
C VAL A 46 -11.79 10.44 -5.61
N ASP A 47 -12.32 10.18 -6.80
CA ASP A 47 -13.70 10.55 -7.16
C ASP A 47 -14.62 9.34 -7.08
N ILE A 48 -15.23 9.15 -5.91
CA ILE A 48 -16.15 8.05 -5.63
C ILE A 48 -17.39 8.10 -6.54
N GLU A 49 -17.92 9.28 -6.81
CA GLU A 49 -19.17 9.43 -7.58
C GLU A 49 -18.95 9.15 -9.07
N LYS A 50 -17.80 9.56 -9.60
CA LYS A 50 -17.39 9.19 -10.95
C LYS A 50 -17.03 7.71 -11.04
N ALA A 51 -16.32 7.17 -10.05
CA ALA A 51 -16.00 5.75 -9.98
C ALA A 51 -17.25 4.86 -9.98
N LYS A 52 -18.28 5.22 -9.20
CA LYS A 52 -19.59 4.53 -9.22
C LYS A 52 -20.23 4.42 -10.60
N LYS A 53 -20.00 5.41 -11.47
CA LYS A 53 -20.61 5.50 -12.81
C LYS A 53 -19.75 4.85 -13.90
N GLU A 54 -18.43 5.03 -13.83
CA GLU A 54 -17.51 4.74 -14.93
C GLU A 54 -16.60 3.51 -14.69
N MET A 55 -16.38 3.10 -13.43
CA MET A 55 -15.52 1.95 -13.12
C MET A 55 -16.28 0.62 -13.19
N PRO A 56 -15.65 -0.48 -13.63
CA PRO A 56 -16.30 -1.81 -13.73
C PRO A 56 -16.97 -2.31 -12.45
N GLU A 57 -16.43 -1.96 -11.28
CA GLU A 57 -16.98 -2.34 -9.96
C GLU A 57 -17.61 -1.16 -9.21
N GLY A 58 -17.72 0.00 -9.84
CA GLY A 58 -18.29 1.19 -9.21
C GLY A 58 -17.48 1.73 -8.02
N LYS A 59 -16.19 1.39 -7.92
CA LYS A 59 -15.30 1.73 -6.81
C LYS A 59 -14.02 2.38 -7.32
N THR A 60 -13.48 3.25 -6.50
CA THR A 60 -12.10 3.74 -6.62
C THR A 60 -11.11 2.61 -6.40
N ILE A 61 -9.89 2.82 -6.90
CA ILE A 61 -8.76 1.92 -6.67
C ILE A 61 -7.63 2.66 -5.97
N ALA A 62 -6.80 1.96 -5.22
CA ALA A 62 -5.61 2.54 -4.62
C ALA A 62 -4.57 2.94 -5.69
N HIS A 63 -3.73 3.91 -5.36
CA HIS A 63 -2.56 4.23 -6.17
C HIS A 63 -1.60 3.04 -6.19
N GLY A 64 -1.01 2.73 -7.36
CA GLY A 64 0.02 1.69 -7.45
C GLY A 64 1.21 1.98 -6.52
N TYR A 65 1.64 3.25 -6.45
CA TYR A 65 2.70 3.68 -5.54
C TYR A 65 2.29 3.66 -4.07
N PHE A 66 1.00 3.73 -3.75
CA PHE A 66 0.57 3.51 -2.37
C PHE A 66 0.90 2.08 -1.94
N MET A 67 0.60 1.08 -2.78
CA MET A 67 0.95 -0.32 -2.48
C MET A 67 2.45 -0.55 -2.33
N VAL A 68 3.27 0.06 -3.20
CA VAL A 68 4.74 -0.01 -3.08
C VAL A 68 5.24 0.65 -1.79
N SER A 69 4.62 1.76 -1.38
CA SER A 69 4.99 2.47 -0.14
C SER A 69 4.71 1.68 1.14
N LEU A 70 3.92 0.61 1.06
CA LEU A 70 3.63 -0.27 2.21
C LEU A 70 4.74 -1.29 2.48
N LEU A 71 5.68 -1.51 1.55
CA LEU A 71 6.78 -2.49 1.72
C LEU A 71 7.59 -2.34 3.02
N PRO A 72 7.87 -1.13 3.54
CA PRO A 72 8.58 -0.97 4.81
C PRO A 72 7.71 -1.21 6.06
N VAL A 73 6.38 -1.23 5.90
CA VAL A 73 5.41 -1.28 7.00
C VAL A 73 4.84 -2.70 7.18
N LEU A 74 4.78 -3.49 6.09
CA LEU A 74 4.24 -4.85 6.06
C LEU A 74 5.34 -5.90 6.21
#